data_AF-A0A656JMN8-F1
#
_entry.id   AF-A0A656JMN8-F1
#
_cell.length_a   1.000
_cell.length_b   1.000
_cell.length_c   1.000
_cell.angle_alpha   90.00
_cell.angle_beta   90.00
_cell.angle_gamma   90.00
#
_symmetry.space_group_name_H-M   'P 1'
#
loop_
_entity.id
_entity.type
_entity.pdbx_description
1 polymer ?
#
loop_
_entity_poly.entity_id
_entity_poly.type
_entity_poly.pdbx_seq_one_letter_code
_entity_poly.pdbx_strand_id
1 'polypeptide(L)' 'MASAPPGTELVPLMVVDEVCVLPVGHPLLAKQVLAPEDFASKPFISLSSLDSYRQQIDEIFRLAQVERQMVLETHSAAS' A
#
# COMPACT_ATOMS: atom_id res chain seq x y z
N MET A 1 -5.13 -16.05 -7.43
CA MET A 1 -3.71 -16.29 -7.76
C MET A 1 -3.59 -16.26 -9.27
N ALA A 2 -2.69 -15.44 -9.83
CA ALA A 2 -2.43 -15.42 -11.27
C ALA A 2 -1.80 -16.77 -11.69
N SER A 3 -2.27 -17.34 -12.80
CA SER A 3 -1.72 -18.57 -13.38
C SER A 3 -0.93 -18.24 -14.63
N ALA A 4 0.16 -18.98 -14.87
CA ALA A 4 0.88 -18.92 -16.14
C ALA A 4 -0.09 -19.26 -17.30
N PRO A 5 -0.08 -18.50 -18.41
CA PRO A 5 -0.78 -18.89 -19.62
C PRO A 5 -0.40 -20.31 -20.10
N PRO A 6 -1.26 -20.99 -20.86
CA PRO A 6 -0.95 -22.33 -21.38
C PRO A 6 0.38 -22.36 -22.15
N GLY A 7 1.21 -23.36 -21.84
CA GLY A 7 2.55 -23.51 -22.47
C GLY A 7 3.63 -22.58 -21.91
N THR A 8 3.38 -21.87 -20.81
CA THR A 8 4.36 -21.01 -20.14
C THR A 8 4.58 -21.44 -18.68
N GLU A 9 5.72 -21.05 -18.12
CA GLU A 9 6.05 -21.22 -16.71
C GLU A 9 6.14 -19.85 -16.03
N LEU A 10 5.55 -19.72 -14.84
CA LEU A 10 5.65 -18.51 -14.03
C LEU A 10 6.73 -18.72 -12.98
N VAL A 11 7.79 -17.92 -13.05
CA VAL A 11 8.89 -17.93 -12.09
C VAL A 11 8.96 -16.56 -11.40
N PRO A 12 8.83 -16.49 -10.06
CA PRO A 12 8.99 -15.22 -9.35
C PRO A 12 10.44 -14.74 -9.45
N LEU A 13 10.62 -13.50 -9.92
CA LEU A 13 11.94 -12.87 -10.01
C LEU A 13 12.39 -12.29 -8.68
N MET A 14 11.46 -11.66 -7.96
CA MET A 14 11.73 -10.97 -6.71
C MET A 14 10.45 -10.88 -5.88
N VAL A 15 10.60 -10.95 -4.57
CA VAL A 15 9.57 -10.60 -3.59
C VAL A 15 10.19 -9.51 -2.71
N VAL A 16 9.51 -8.37 -2.62
CA VAL A 16 9.91 -7.23 -1.80
C VAL A 16 8.74 -6.80 -0.93
N ASP A 17 9.06 -6.17 0.19
CA ASP A 17 8.07 -5.62 1.09
C ASP A 17 7.50 -4.31 0.53
N GLU A 18 6.19 -4.16 0.62
CA GLU A 18 5.55 -2.86 0.47
C GLU A 18 5.83 -2.02 1.71
N VAL A 19 6.42 -0.84 1.52
CA VAL A 19 6.85 0.05 2.59
C VAL A 19 6.10 1.38 2.56
N CYS A 20 5.89 1.95 3.74
CA CYS A 20 5.36 3.31 3.86
C CYS A 20 6.48 4.33 3.67
N VAL A 21 6.29 5.29 2.76
CA VAL A 21 7.21 6.40 2.54
C VAL A 21 6.69 7.63 3.28
N LEU A 22 7.54 8.25 4.09
CA LEU A 22 7.20 9.39 4.93
C LEU A 22 8.17 10.56 4.67
N PRO A 23 7.69 11.82 4.68
CA PRO A 23 8.58 12.98 4.60
C PRO A 23 9.44 13.10 5.87
N VAL A 24 10.60 13.73 5.73
CA VAL A 24 11.49 14.02 6.86
C VAL A 24 10.73 14.81 7.94
N GLY A 25 10.88 14.39 9.20
CA GLY A 25 10.20 15.00 10.35
C GLY A 25 8.76 14.51 10.57
N HIS A 26 8.26 13.56 9.79
CA HIS A 26 6.94 12.98 10.03
C HIS A 26 6.90 12.25 11.40
N PRO A 27 5.86 12.43 12.24
CA PRO A 27 5.80 11.84 13.58
C PRO A 27 5.94 10.31 13.62
N LEU A 28 5.49 9.62 12.56
CA LEU A 28 5.59 8.17 12.46
C LEU A 28 7.01 7.65 12.24
N LEU A 29 7.99 8.51 11.92
CA LEU A 29 9.40 8.13 11.84
C LEU A 29 9.99 7.68 13.19
N ALA A 30 9.30 7.98 14.30
CA ALA A 30 9.70 7.49 15.62
C ALA A 30 9.38 6.00 15.84
N LYS A 31 8.63 5.36 14.94
CA LYS A 31 8.21 3.97 15.05
C LYS A 31 9.04 3.08 14.12
N GLN A 32 9.49 1.94 14.64
CA GLN A 32 10.20 0.93 13.85
C GLN A 32 9.27 0.11 12.96
N VAL A 33 8.01 -0.06 13.37
CA VAL A 33 6.97 -0.77 12.64
C VAL A 33 5.71 0.09 12.68
N LEU A 34 5.05 0.22 11.53
CA LEU A 34 3.80 0.94 11.40
C LEU A 34 2.64 -0.06 11.35
N ALA A 35 1.65 0.17 12.20
CA ALA A 35 0.41 -0.58 12.19
C ALA A 35 -0.69 0.24 11.49
N PRO A 36 -1.76 -0.37 10.96
CA PRO A 36 -2.84 0.37 10.30
C PRO A 36 -3.40 1.51 11.17
N GLU A 37 -3.52 1.30 12.47
CA GLU A 37 -4.04 2.28 13.44
C GLU A 37 -3.21 3.57 13.49
N ASP A 38 -1.95 3.51 13.10
CA ASP A 38 -1.07 4.66 13.05
C ASP A 38 -1.47 5.68 11.99
N PHE A 39 -2.27 5.26 11.01
CA PHE A 39 -2.78 6.12 9.94
C PHE A 39 -4.21 6.59 10.17
N ALA A 40 -4.81 6.26 11.33
CA ALA A 40 -6.16 6.71 11.67
C ALA A 40 -6.27 8.24 11.55
N SER A 41 -7.21 8.69 10.72
CA SER A 41 -7.46 10.11 10.42
C SER A 41 -6.23 10.89 9.91
N LYS A 42 -5.16 10.22 9.45
CA LYS A 42 -4.01 10.88 8.83
C LYS A 42 -4.22 11.07 7.33
N PRO A 43 -3.68 12.15 6.75
CA PRO A 43 -3.59 12.29 5.30
C PRO A 43 -2.87 11.10 4.68
N PHE A 44 -3.46 10.54 3.63
CA PHE A 44 -2.93 9.39 2.91
C PHE A 44 -3.02 9.67 1.40
N ILE A 45 -1.90 9.44 0.70
CA ILE A 45 -1.84 9.46 -0.76
C ILE A 45 -1.92 8.02 -1.22
N SER A 46 -2.93 7.69 -2.01
CA SER A 46 -3.09 6.34 -2.53
C SER A 46 -2.82 6.29 -4.03
N LEU A 47 -2.51 5.10 -4.51
CA LEU A 47 -2.65 4.80 -5.94
C LEU A 47 -4.13 4.77 -6.35
N SER A 48 -4.35 4.75 -7.67
CA SER A 48 -5.67 4.57 -8.27
C SER A 48 -6.42 3.38 -7.65
N SER A 49 -7.74 3.50 -7.48
CA SER A 49 -8.60 2.44 -6.92
C SER A 49 -8.60 1.13 -7.72
N LEU A 50 -8.19 1.17 -8.99
CA LEU A 50 -8.04 -0.02 -9.84
C LEU A 50 -6.67 -0.69 -9.69
N ASP A 51 -5.73 -0.08 -8.98
CA ASP A 51 -4.42 -0.64 -8.72
C ASP A 51 -4.51 -1.78 -7.69
N SER A 52 -3.90 -2.93 -8.01
CA SER A 52 -3.95 -4.12 -7.15
C SER A 52 -3.29 -3.91 -5.78
N TYR A 53 -2.30 -3.02 -5.68
CA TYR A 53 -1.68 -2.68 -4.39
C TYR A 53 -2.65 -1.87 -3.54
N ARG A 54 -3.34 -0.90 -4.14
CA ARG A 54 -4.37 -0.11 -3.45
C ARG A 54 -5.47 -1.00 -2.89
N GLN A 55 -5.95 -1.98 -3.65
CA GLN A 55 -7.00 -2.89 -3.18
C GLN A 55 -6.57 -3.71 -1.96
N GLN A 56 -5.32 -4.18 -1.93
CA GLN A 56 -4.77 -4.91 -0.79
C GLN A 56 -4.65 -4.01 0.44
N ILE A 57 -4.11 -2.80 0.26
CA ILE A 57 -3.99 -1.81 1.34
C ILE A 57 -5.38 -1.44 1.89
N ASP A 58 -6.36 -1.21 1.02
CA ASP A 58 -7.74 -0.91 1.43
C ASP A 58 -8.34 -2.04 2.27
N GLU A 59 -8.11 -3.29 1.89
CA GLU A 59 -8.58 -4.43 2.66
C GLU A 59 -7.91 -4.51 4.03
N ILE A 60 -6.61 -4.23 4.13
CA ILE A 60 -5.89 -4.17 5.42
C ILE A 60 -6.53 -3.11 6.34
N PHE A 61 -6.75 -1.90 5.82
CA PHE A 61 -7.39 -0.83 6.60
C PHE A 61 -8.83 -1.16 6.99
N ARG A 62 -9.59 -1.76 6.08
CA ARG A 62 -10.98 -2.19 6.33
C ARG A 62 -11.05 -3.25 7.42
N LEU A 63 -10.18 -4.25 7.38
CA LEU A 63 -10.10 -5.32 8.39
C LEU A 63 -9.68 -4.78 9.76
N ALA A 64 -8.78 -3.79 9.79
CA ALA A 64 -8.39 -3.09 11.02
C ALA A 64 -9.44 -2.08 11.51
N GLN A 65 -10.52 -1.86 10.75
CA GLN A 65 -11.54 -0.83 11.03
C GLN A 65 -10.96 0.58 11.18
N VAL A 66 -9.92 0.88 10.40
CA VAL A 66 -9.24 2.17 10.43
C VAL A 66 -9.63 2.98 9.19
N GLU A 67 -10.17 4.18 9.43
CA GLU A 67 -10.38 5.16 8.38
C GLU A 67 -9.17 6.09 8.25
N ARG A 68 -8.60 6.15 7.05
CA ARG A 68 -7.55 7.10 6.68
C ARG A 68 -8.12 8.23 5.84
N GLN A 69 -7.55 9.43 5.94
CA GLN A 69 -8.03 10.58 5.17
C GLN A 69 -7.47 10.52 3.74
N MET A 70 -8.33 10.16 2.78
CA MET A 70 -8.00 10.11 1.36
C MET A 70 -7.90 11.54 0.79
N VAL A 71 -6.67 12.07 0.66
CA VAL A 71 -6.44 13.47 0.22
C VAL A 71 -6.08 13.56 -1.26
N LEU A 72 -5.43 12.54 -1.82
CA LEU A 72 -5.04 12.51 -3.23
C LEU A 72 -4.97 11.08 -3.76
N GLU A 73 -5.30 10.91 -5.04
CA GLU A 73 -5.05 9.67 -5.80
C GLU A 73 -4.08 9.97 -6.94
N THR A 74 -3.12 9.07 -7.18
CA THR A 74 -2.19 9.13 -8.32
C THR A 74 -2.21 7.82 -9.09
N HIS A 75 -2.05 7.88 -10.42
CA HIS A 75 -1.98 6.69 -11.26
C HIS A 75 -0.61 6.03 -11.25
N SER A 76 0.40 6.62 -10.59
CA SER A 76 1.72 6.02 -10.47
C SER A 76 2.43 6.37 -9.16
N ALA A 77 3.24 5.42 -8.66
CA ALA A 77 4.17 5.57 -7.54
C ALA A 77 5.53 6.18 -7.96
N ALA A 78 5.93 6.02 -9.23
CA ALA A 78 7.17 6.55 -9.81
C ALA A 78 7.09 6.58 -11.34
N SER A 79 7.75 7.52 -12.00
CA SER A 79 7.98 7.52 -13.46
C SER A 79 9.45 7.34 -13.75
#